data_AF-A0A960GAB4-F1
#
_entry.id   AF-A0A960GAB4-F1
#
_cell.length_a   1.000
_cell.length_b   1.000
_cell.length_c   1.000
_cell.angle_alpha   90.00
_cell.angle_beta   90.00
_cell.angle_gamma   90.00
#
_symmetry.space_group_name_H-M   'P 1'
#
loop_
_entity.id
_entity.type
_entity.pdbx_description
1 polymer ?
#
loop_
_entity_poly.entity_id
_entity_poly.type
_entity_poly.pdbx_seq_one_letter_code
_entity_poly.pdbx_strand_id
1 'polypeptide(L)'
;IRLPEGQGLLPAFWLLGDSLATKGWPACGEIDVVEAPNDTRHSVHSLHAPRKGGGQPWRLNKSVEAPAPLSRDFHDYAVQRRKGRVVVLVDGTVVLDRGRPDLKKGRWVFDRPFHAVLSLAVGGDWPGPPDRTTPRRSVLEVASVRYDPDVLPP
;
A
#
# COMPACT_ATOMS: atom_id res chain seq x y z
N ILE A 1 7.78 10.54 1.21
CA ILE A 1 8.53 9.44 1.88
C ILE A 1 9.70 9.09 0.97
N ARG A 2 10.89 8.80 1.51
CA ARG A 2 11.97 8.17 0.74
C ARG A 2 12.12 6.74 1.24
N LEU A 3 11.97 5.77 0.33
CA LEU A 3 12.03 4.35 0.65
C LEU A 3 13.51 3.90 0.76
N PRO A 4 13.87 2.97 1.65
CA PRO A 4 15.15 2.28 1.54
C PRO A 4 15.08 1.21 0.44
N GLU A 5 16.23 0.89 -0.15
CA GLU A 5 16.39 -0.25 -1.06
C GLU A 5 17.45 -1.22 -0.54
N GLY A 6 17.39 -2.46 -1.00
CA GLY A 6 18.33 -3.52 -0.66
C GLY A 6 17.66 -4.89 -0.63
N GLN A 7 18.44 -5.93 -0.96
CA GLN A 7 17.95 -7.31 -0.97
C GLN A 7 17.27 -7.66 0.36
N GLY A 8 16.06 -8.23 0.29
CA GLY A 8 15.29 -8.65 1.45
C GLY A 8 14.54 -7.53 2.18
N LEU A 9 14.57 -6.29 1.69
CA LEU A 9 13.79 -5.19 2.27
C LEU A 9 12.43 -5.07 1.59
N LEU A 10 11.39 -4.80 2.39
CA LEU A 10 10.06 -4.44 1.92
C LEU A 10 9.54 -3.22 2.70
N PRO A 11 9.89 -1.99 2.28
CA PRO A 11 9.24 -0.80 2.77
C PRO A 11 7.81 -0.69 2.26
N ALA A 12 6.92 -0.19 3.12
CA ALA A 12 5.52 0.00 2.79
C ALA A 12 4.89 1.21 3.49
N PHE A 13 3.94 1.84 2.79
CA PHE A 13 2.92 2.71 3.36
C PHE A 13 1.56 2.15 2.98
N TRP A 14 0.75 1.85 3.99
CA TRP A 14 -0.52 1.18 3.84
C TRP A 14 -1.52 1.63 4.90
N LEU A 15 -2.78 1.31 4.69
CA LEU A 15 -3.87 1.64 5.60
C LEU A 15 -4.58 0.35 6.01
N LEU A 16 -4.92 0.24 7.29
CA LEU A 16 -5.65 -0.91 7.84
C LEU A 16 -6.94 -0.46 8.52
N GLY A 17 -8.04 -1.14 8.22
CA GLY A 17 -9.36 -0.80 8.77
C GLY A 17 -9.42 -0.88 10.30
N ASP A 18 -10.07 0.10 10.93
CA ASP A 18 -10.19 0.22 12.39
C ASP A 18 -10.86 -0.99 13.07
N SER A 19 -11.67 -1.73 12.31
CA SER A 19 -12.38 -2.91 12.79
C SER A 19 -11.54 -4.19 12.79
N LEU A 20 -10.21 -4.12 12.79
CA LEU A 20 -9.34 -5.31 12.82
C LEU A 20 -9.66 -6.20 14.02
N ALA A 21 -9.77 -5.64 15.22
CA ALA A 21 -10.01 -6.41 16.45
C ALA A 21 -11.40 -7.08 16.48
N THR A 22 -12.39 -6.51 15.79
CA THR A 22 -13.78 -6.99 15.83
C THR A 22 -14.19 -7.83 14.62
N LYS A 23 -13.56 -7.62 13.46
CA LYS A 23 -13.89 -8.32 12.20
C LYS A 23 -12.75 -9.17 11.65
N GLY A 24 -11.53 -8.94 12.10
CA GLY A 24 -10.34 -9.59 11.58
C GLY A 24 -10.00 -9.15 10.15
N TRP A 25 -8.81 -9.57 9.70
CA TRP A 25 -8.40 -9.45 8.31
C TRP A 25 -8.96 -10.63 7.48
N PRO A 26 -9.36 -10.44 6.21
CA PRO A 26 -9.36 -9.20 5.43
C PRO A 26 -10.64 -8.38 5.58
N ALA A 27 -11.54 -8.72 6.52
CA ALA A 27 -12.86 -8.09 6.63
C ALA A 27 -12.83 -6.64 7.13
N CYS A 28 -11.78 -6.26 7.86
CA CYS A 28 -11.48 -4.86 8.20
C CYS A 28 -11.10 -4.03 6.96
N GLY A 29 -10.56 -4.67 5.92
CA GLY A 29 -10.04 -4.02 4.73
C GLY A 29 -8.62 -3.50 4.92
N GLU A 30 -7.87 -3.51 3.83
CA GLU A 30 -6.48 -3.03 3.76
C GLU A 30 -6.24 -2.38 2.38
N ILE A 31 -5.55 -1.24 2.40
CA ILE A 31 -5.20 -0.46 1.21
C ILE A 31 -3.70 -0.23 1.22
N ASP A 32 -2.99 -0.87 0.32
CA ASP A 32 -1.55 -0.72 0.18
C ASP A 32 -1.26 0.43 -0.79
N VAL A 33 -0.85 1.57 -0.22
CA VAL A 33 -0.55 2.80 -0.98
C VAL A 33 0.76 2.61 -1.74
N VAL A 34 1.74 1.96 -1.13
CA VAL A 34 2.95 1.49 -1.80
C VAL A 34 3.56 0.33 -1.02
N GLU A 35 3.87 -0.75 -1.74
CA GLU A 35 4.81 -1.80 -1.34
C GLU A 35 5.87 -1.91 -2.43
N ALA A 36 7.15 -1.76 -2.10
CA ALA A 36 8.22 -1.75 -3.11
C ALA A 36 9.43 -2.56 -2.61
N PRO A 37 9.55 -3.86 -2.97
CA PRO A 37 10.63 -4.70 -2.48
C PRO A 37 11.97 -4.35 -3.14
N ASN A 38 13.05 -4.74 -2.46
CA ASN A 38 14.40 -4.83 -3.03
C ASN A 38 14.89 -3.50 -3.64
N ASP A 39 14.95 -3.38 -4.97
CA ASP A 39 15.45 -2.20 -5.68
C ASP A 39 14.45 -1.04 -5.76
N THR A 40 13.23 -1.24 -5.24
CA THR A 40 12.14 -0.25 -5.24
C THR A 40 11.75 0.29 -6.61
N ARG A 41 12.20 -0.33 -7.71
CA ARG A 41 11.86 0.07 -9.08
C ARG A 41 10.48 -0.39 -9.49
N HIS A 42 9.99 -1.47 -8.88
CA HIS A 42 8.64 -1.97 -9.03
C HIS A 42 7.85 -1.80 -7.73
N SER A 43 6.81 -0.99 -7.75
CA SER A 43 5.86 -0.86 -6.65
C SER A 43 4.58 -1.64 -6.94
N VAL A 44 3.92 -2.09 -5.89
CA VAL A 44 2.60 -2.70 -5.95
C VAL A 44 1.65 -1.92 -5.06
N HIS A 45 0.44 -1.74 -5.58
CA HIS A 45 -0.65 -1.03 -4.92
C HIS A 45 -1.84 -1.98 -4.88
N SER A 46 -2.34 -2.30 -3.69
CA SER A 46 -3.34 -3.36 -3.52
C SER A 46 -4.54 -2.92 -2.68
N LEU A 47 -5.65 -3.61 -2.91
CA LEU A 47 -6.84 -3.60 -2.08
C LEU A 47 -7.10 -5.03 -1.62
N HIS A 48 -7.06 -5.27 -0.32
CA HIS A 48 -7.42 -6.56 0.27
C HIS A 48 -8.79 -6.47 0.92
N ALA A 49 -9.64 -7.43 0.58
CA ALA A 49 -11.04 -7.45 0.97
C ALA A 49 -11.53 -8.88 1.20
N PRO A 50 -12.62 -9.09 1.96
CA PRO A 50 -13.18 -10.41 2.11
C PRO A 50 -13.88 -10.83 0.81
N ARG A 51 -13.70 -12.09 0.42
CA ARG A 51 -14.36 -12.67 -0.76
C ARG A 51 -15.87 -12.84 -0.54
N LYS A 52 -16.68 -12.49 -1.54
CA LYS A 52 -18.11 -12.79 -1.60
C LYS A 52 -18.29 -14.32 -1.54
N GLY A 53 -19.18 -14.79 -0.68
CA GLY A 53 -19.39 -16.21 -0.45
C GLY A 53 -18.36 -16.89 0.46
N GLY A 54 -17.37 -16.16 1.00
CA GLY A 54 -16.34 -16.73 1.88
C GLY A 54 -15.15 -17.33 1.13
N GLY A 55 -14.27 -17.99 1.88
CA GLY A 55 -13.01 -18.57 1.38
C GLY A 55 -11.81 -17.61 1.49
N GLN A 56 -10.78 -17.87 0.69
CA GLN A 56 -9.53 -17.12 0.72
C GLN A 56 -9.75 -15.60 0.49
N PRO A 57 -8.97 -14.75 1.16
CA PRO A 57 -8.97 -13.30 0.96
C PRO A 57 -8.96 -12.94 -0.53
N TRP A 58 -9.74 -11.93 -0.88
CA TRP A 58 -9.72 -11.40 -2.22
C TRP A 58 -8.79 -10.20 -2.28
N ARG A 59 -7.95 -10.16 -3.33
CA ARG A 59 -7.01 -9.09 -3.58
C ARG A 59 -7.22 -8.57 -4.99
N LEU A 60 -7.13 -7.26 -5.14
CA LEU A 60 -6.84 -6.61 -6.41
C LEU A 60 -5.58 -5.80 -6.25
N ASN A 61 -4.68 -5.92 -7.21
CA ASN A 61 -3.45 -5.17 -7.23
C ASN A 61 -3.20 -4.53 -8.59
N LYS A 62 -2.26 -3.59 -8.61
CA LYS A 62 -1.60 -3.11 -9.82
C LYS A 62 -0.11 -2.92 -9.50
N SER A 63 0.75 -3.50 -10.33
CA SER A 63 2.18 -3.23 -10.30
C SER A 63 2.49 -2.03 -11.20
N VAL A 64 3.40 -1.18 -10.76
CA VAL A 64 3.89 -0.03 -11.51
C VAL A 64 5.41 -0.05 -11.50
N GLU A 65 6.02 0.15 -12.66
CA GLU A 65 7.46 0.38 -12.78
C GLU A 65 7.71 1.88 -12.72
N ALA A 66 8.50 2.32 -11.76
CA ALA A 66 8.90 3.70 -11.62
C ALA A 66 10.02 4.05 -12.62
N PRO A 67 10.09 5.31 -13.10
CA PRO A 67 11.15 5.73 -14.03
C PRO A 67 12.55 5.63 -13.42
N ALA A 68 12.64 5.72 -12.09
CA ALA A 68 13.83 5.46 -11.28
C ALA A 68 13.41 4.74 -9.99
N PRO A 69 14.35 4.07 -9.28
CA PRO A 69 14.09 3.55 -7.94
C PRO A 69 13.44 4.59 -7.03
N LEU A 70 12.34 4.21 -6.35
CA LEU A 70 11.64 5.06 -5.39
C LEU A 70 12.46 5.38 -4.13
N SER A 71 13.63 4.76 -4.01
CA SER A 71 14.63 5.00 -2.99
C SER A 71 15.50 6.24 -3.24
N ARG A 72 15.55 6.73 -4.49
CA ARG A 72 16.48 7.77 -4.91
C ARG A 72 16.15 9.12 -4.26
N ASP A 73 14.88 9.48 -4.20
CA ASP A 73 14.39 10.78 -3.74
C ASP A 73 13.16 10.64 -2.83
N PHE A 74 12.71 11.75 -2.25
CA PHE A 74 11.41 11.78 -1.59
C PHE A 74 10.30 11.82 -2.64
N HIS A 75 9.30 10.95 -2.47
CA HIS A 75 8.10 10.91 -3.29
C HIS A 75 6.85 11.15 -2.45
N ASP A 76 5.84 11.78 -3.06
CA ASP A 76 4.54 11.99 -2.43
C ASP A 76 3.63 10.80 -2.74
N TYR A 77 3.35 10.01 -1.70
CA TYR A 77 2.41 8.91 -1.76
C TYR A 77 1.08 9.36 -1.16
N ALA A 78 0.02 9.32 -1.95
CA ALA A 78 -1.30 9.77 -1.52
C ALA A 78 -2.36 8.69 -1.75
N VAL A 79 -3.34 8.65 -0.86
CA VAL A 79 -4.56 7.88 -1.05
C VAL A 79 -5.76 8.79 -0.85
N GLN A 80 -6.59 8.89 -1.86
CA GLN A 80 -7.85 9.63 -1.84
C GLN A 80 -8.99 8.62 -1.72
N ARG A 81 -9.85 8.81 -0.73
CA ARG A 81 -10.93 7.89 -0.41
C ARG A 81 -12.25 8.63 -0.39
N ARG A 82 -13.23 8.09 -1.12
CA ARG A 82 -14.62 8.52 -1.04
C ARG A 82 -15.52 7.30 -1.03
N LYS A 83 -16.80 7.49 -0.71
CA LYS A 83 -17.77 6.40 -0.68
C LYS A 83 -17.74 5.59 -1.99
N GLY A 84 -17.32 4.34 -1.91
CA GLY A 84 -17.27 3.42 -3.05
C GLY A 84 -16.11 3.60 -4.01
N ARG A 85 -15.09 4.43 -3.74
CA ARG A 85 -13.90 4.58 -4.59
C ARG A 85 -12.61 4.87 -3.79
N VAL A 86 -11.52 4.24 -4.20
CA VAL A 86 -10.15 4.46 -3.68
C VAL A 86 -9.26 4.81 -4.86
N VAL A 87 -8.52 5.91 -4.74
CA VAL A 87 -7.51 6.35 -5.71
C VAL A 87 -6.17 6.46 -4.98
N VAL A 88 -5.13 5.86 -5.54
CA VAL A 88 -3.75 5.96 -5.03
C VAL A 88 -2.92 6.71 -6.05
N LEU A 89 -2.10 7.63 -5.57
CA LEU A 89 -1.22 8.46 -6.37
C LEU A 89 0.23 8.36 -5.86
N VAL A 90 1.17 8.43 -6.79
CA VAL A 90 2.59 8.66 -6.53
C VAL A 90 3.00 9.90 -7.33
N ASP A 91 3.51 10.92 -6.64
CA ASP A 91 3.88 12.23 -7.22
C ASP A 91 2.74 12.83 -8.08
N GLY A 92 1.51 12.75 -7.57
CA GLY A 92 0.31 13.24 -8.26
C GLY A 92 -0.15 12.38 -9.44
N THR A 93 0.58 11.32 -9.81
CA THR A 93 0.20 10.39 -10.88
C THR A 93 -0.66 9.26 -10.33
N VAL A 94 -1.84 9.02 -10.92
CA VAL A 94 -2.74 7.94 -10.50
C VAL A 94 -2.14 6.57 -10.84
N VAL A 95 -1.78 5.82 -9.80
CA VAL A 95 -1.23 4.47 -9.93
C VAL A 95 -2.29 3.39 -9.73
N LEU A 96 -3.32 3.66 -8.92
CA LEU A 96 -4.48 2.77 -8.72
C LEU A 96 -5.75 3.61 -8.62
N ASP A 97 -6.83 3.17 -9.28
CA ASP A 97 -8.14 3.82 -9.20
C ASP A 97 -9.23 2.76 -9.32
N ARG A 98 -9.92 2.50 -8.21
CA ARG A 98 -10.87 1.39 -8.11
C ARG A 98 -12.12 1.80 -7.37
N GLY A 99 -13.25 1.47 -7.98
CA GLY A 99 -14.57 1.58 -7.39
C GLY A 99 -15.13 0.23 -6.92
N ARG A 100 -16.27 0.30 -6.21
CA ARG A 100 -17.04 -0.87 -5.78
C ARG A 100 -17.32 -1.90 -6.91
N PRO A 101 -17.65 -1.51 -8.15
CA PRO A 101 -17.85 -2.47 -9.24
C PRO A 101 -16.59 -3.28 -9.60
N ASP A 102 -15.39 -2.71 -9.43
CA ASP A 102 -14.13 -3.35 -9.81
C ASP A 102 -13.76 -4.53 -8.92
N LEU A 103 -14.32 -4.59 -7.70
CA LEU A 103 -14.02 -5.65 -6.76
C LEU A 103 -14.50 -7.02 -7.24
N LYS A 104 -15.38 -7.13 -8.24
CA LYS A 104 -15.93 -8.38 -8.80
C LYS A 104 -16.36 -9.37 -7.70
N LYS A 105 -15.43 -10.22 -7.23
CA LYS A 105 -15.59 -11.24 -6.20
C LYS A 105 -15.28 -10.76 -4.76
N GLY A 106 -14.72 -9.58 -4.55
CA GLY A 106 -14.51 -8.97 -3.24
C GLY A 106 -15.72 -8.17 -2.76
N ARG A 107 -15.90 -8.06 -1.44
CA ARG A 107 -16.87 -7.15 -0.82
C ARG A 107 -16.22 -5.82 -0.50
N TRP A 108 -16.90 -4.72 -0.82
CA TRP A 108 -16.40 -3.39 -0.53
C TRP A 108 -16.43 -3.08 0.97
N VAL A 109 -15.26 -2.82 1.56
CA VAL A 109 -15.08 -2.54 3.00
C VAL A 109 -14.31 -1.24 3.27
N PHE A 110 -14.01 -0.47 2.22
CA PHE A 110 -13.15 0.72 2.27
C PHE A 110 -13.88 2.05 2.56
N ASP A 111 -15.12 2.00 3.04
CA ASP A 111 -15.93 3.19 3.41
C ASP A 111 -15.91 3.47 4.94
N ARG A 112 -15.05 2.78 5.70
CA ARG A 112 -14.93 2.92 7.16
C ARG A 112 -13.64 3.64 7.56
N PRO A 113 -13.44 4.05 8.83
CA PRO A 113 -12.17 4.60 9.29
C PRO A 113 -11.01 3.58 9.20
N PHE A 114 -9.81 4.07 8.90
CA PHE A 114 -8.59 3.27 8.81
C PHE A 114 -7.48 3.97 9.60
N HIS A 115 -6.50 3.20 10.06
CA HIS A 115 -5.24 3.71 10.57
C HIS A 115 -4.18 3.70 9.45
N ALA A 116 -3.32 4.71 9.42
CA ALA A 116 -2.14 4.73 8.56
C ALA A 116 -1.00 3.94 9.20
N VAL A 117 -0.32 3.12 8.41
CA VAL A 117 0.81 2.29 8.84
C VAL A 117 1.99 2.52 7.91
N LEU A 118 3.14 2.80 8.51
CA LEU A 118 4.43 2.95 7.85
C LEU A 118 5.34 1.86 8.41
N SER A 119 5.89 1.01 7.54
CA SER A 119 6.66 -0.15 7.98
C SER A 119 7.82 -0.44 7.03
N LEU A 120 8.87 -1.04 7.58
CA LEU A 120 9.98 -1.61 6.85
C LEU A 120 10.13 -3.06 7.28
N ALA A 121 9.60 -3.99 6.48
CA ALA A 121 9.81 -5.41 6.73
C ALA A 121 11.20 -5.82 6.24
N VAL A 122 11.78 -6.82 6.91
CA VAL A 122 13.08 -7.40 6.56
C VAL A 122 12.90 -8.91 6.47
N GLY A 123 13.09 -9.45 5.27
CA GLY A 123 12.73 -10.82 4.93
C GLY A 123 11.26 -10.99 4.55
N GLY A 124 10.93 -12.20 4.08
CA GLY A 124 9.60 -12.60 3.66
C GLY A 124 9.64 -13.31 2.29
N ASP A 125 8.58 -14.05 1.96
CA ASP A 125 8.52 -14.82 0.71
C ASP A 125 8.69 -13.94 -0.52
N TRP A 126 8.20 -12.69 -0.46
CA TRP A 126 8.25 -11.77 -1.58
C TRP A 126 9.61 -11.06 -1.75
N PRO A 127 10.16 -10.32 -0.77
CA PRO A 127 11.48 -9.70 -0.93
C PRO A 127 12.62 -10.73 -0.91
N GLY A 128 12.36 -11.95 -0.42
CA GLY A 128 13.39 -12.95 -0.13
C GLY A 128 14.14 -12.64 1.17
N PRO A 129 15.07 -13.50 1.60
CA PRO A 129 15.90 -13.20 2.76
C PRO A 129 16.90 -12.07 2.44
N PRO A 130 17.35 -11.32 3.46
CA PRO A 130 18.57 -10.51 3.36
C PRO A 130 19.78 -11.36 2.98
N ASP A 131 20.75 -10.75 2.30
CA ASP A 131 22.03 -11.37 1.97
C ASP A 131 23.21 -10.41 2.20
N ARG A 132 24.40 -10.77 1.71
CA ARG A 132 25.62 -9.94 1.85
C ARG A 132 25.54 -8.58 1.17
N THR A 133 24.58 -8.36 0.27
CA THR A 133 24.34 -7.09 -0.42
C THR A 133 23.33 -6.21 0.31
N THR A 134 22.57 -6.75 1.29
CA THR A 134 21.65 -5.96 2.11
C THR A 134 22.42 -4.91 2.93
N PRO A 135 22.00 -3.63 2.89
CA PRO A 135 22.62 -2.61 3.72
C PRO A 135 22.56 -2.95 5.20
N ARG A 136 23.65 -2.68 5.93
CA ARG A 136 23.68 -2.87 7.40
C ARG A 136 22.71 -1.96 8.15
N ARG A 137 22.38 -0.81 7.56
CA ARG A 137 21.40 0.15 8.07
C ARG A 137 20.51 0.57 6.91
N SER A 138 19.21 0.46 7.13
CA SER A 138 18.17 0.91 6.21
C SER A 138 17.22 1.83 6.95
N VAL A 139 16.79 2.92 6.31
CA VAL A 139 15.94 3.94 6.93
C VAL A 139 14.77 4.21 6.01
N LEU A 140 13.55 4.09 6.53
CA LEU A 140 12.35 4.64 5.90
C LEU A 140 12.19 6.08 6.36
N GLU A 141 12.43 7.04 5.47
CA GLU A 141 12.40 8.45 5.81
C GLU A 141 11.05 9.08 5.49
N VAL A 142 10.44 9.68 6.51
CA VAL A 142 9.12 10.30 6.43
C VAL A 142 9.27 11.78 6.72
N ALA A 143 9.25 12.59 5.66
CA ALA A 143 9.37 14.05 5.79
C ALA A 143 8.13 14.68 6.46
N SER A 144 6.93 14.24 6.07
CA SER A 144 5.67 14.64 6.71
C SER A 144 4.56 13.65 6.41
N VAL A 145 3.51 13.67 7.24
CA VAL A 145 2.22 13.04 6.97
C VAL A 145 1.16 14.13 7.07
N ARG A 146 0.29 14.23 6.07
CA ARG A 146 -0.81 15.20 6.03
C ARG A 146 -2.11 14.46 5.84
N TYR A 147 -3.16 14.92 6.51
CA TYR A 147 -4.51 14.42 6.36
C TYR A 147 -5.42 15.61 6.08
N ASP A 148 -6.14 15.52 4.97
CA ASP A 148 -7.08 16.55 4.53
C ASP A 148 -8.45 15.90 4.32
N PRO A 149 -9.45 16.23 5.16
CA PRO A 149 -10.80 15.68 5.02
C PRO A 149 -11.62 16.35 3.92
N ASP A 150 -11.20 17.51 3.39
CA ASP A 150 -11.98 18.38 2.52
C ASP A 150 -11.56 18.31 1.04
N VAL A 151 -10.39 17.72 0.74
CA VAL A 151 -9.93 17.50 -0.64
C VAL A 151 -10.63 16.27 -1.25
N LEU A 152 -11.60 16.53 -2.13
CA LEU A 152 -12.17 15.51 -3.01
C LEU A 152 -11.19 15.17 -4.16
N PRO A 153 -11.04 13.90 -4.53
CA PRO A 153 -10.32 13.50 -5.75
C PRO A 153 -10.88 14.24 -6.99
N PRO A 154 -10.04 14.57 -7.99
CA PRO A 154 -10.49 15.17 -9.24
C PRO A 154 -11.53 14.30 -10.00
#